data_AF-A0A1G7VPA9-F1
#
_entry.id   AF-A0A1G7VPA9-F1
#
_cell.length_a   1.000
_cell.length_b   1.000
_cell.length_c   1.000
_cell.angle_alpha   90.00
_cell.angle_beta   90.00
_cell.angle_gamma   90.00
#
_symmetry.space_group_name_H-M   'P 1'
#
loop_
_entity.id
_entity.type
_entity.pdbx_description
1 polymer ?
#
loop_
_entity_poly.entity_id
_entity_poly.type
_entity_poly.pdbx_seq_one_letter_code
_entity_poly.pdbx_strand_id
1 'polypeptide(L)'
;MNKHLLLTITVLIAMITGSVAATFAQDSTRKKTATLKPNAIPPIVRSSPAALKNPAATPQQPAKSAYTLPKISAAADSALQKDKSLNGQYKYLLSKLYHYQQPLVAALWKNMKDTLNTERRQLKEARAKLAEQGKNIESLKSDASSKEQALNESNAKRDEISLLGIPFTKATYNLVMWGLVIVFGVVAVIVIARSGAHSREAKYRIKLYEELDEEYKAYKAKANEKEKKLARELQTERNKLDELLGRG
;
A
#
# COMPACT_ATOMS: atom_id res chain seq x y z
N MET A 1 13.96 29.72 41.45
CA MET A 1 13.75 28.48 40.67
C MET A 1 15.11 28.02 40.20
N ASN A 2 15.60 26.88 40.70
CA ASN A 2 17.00 26.49 40.55
C ASN A 2 17.31 26.21 39.08
N LYS A 3 18.33 26.88 38.53
CA LYS A 3 18.76 26.74 37.12
C LYS A 3 18.99 25.27 36.73
N HIS A 4 19.43 24.44 37.69
CA HIS A 4 19.59 23.00 37.53
C HIS A 4 18.26 22.26 37.28
N LEU A 5 17.17 22.64 37.93
CA LEU A 5 15.86 22.02 37.71
C LEU A 5 15.30 22.39 36.33
N LEU A 6 15.57 23.60 35.86
CA LEU A 6 15.20 24.04 34.52
C LEU A 6 16.04 23.30 33.46
N LEU A 7 17.35 23.15 33.69
CA LEU A 7 18.26 22.39 32.81
C LEU A 7 17.91 20.89 32.74
N THR A 8 17.57 20.25 33.86
CA THR A 8 17.18 18.83 33.87
C THR A 8 15.86 18.60 33.14
N ILE A 9 14.89 19.51 33.25
CA ILE A 9 13.64 19.45 32.50
C ILE A 9 13.90 19.64 31.00
N THR A 10 14.75 20.61 30.60
CA THR A 10 15.09 20.82 29.19
C THR A 10 15.84 19.64 28.58
N VAL A 11 16.75 19.01 29.33
CA VAL A 11 17.48 17.81 28.87
C VAL A 11 16.55 16.60 28.76
N LEU A 12 15.60 16.43 29.69
CA LEU A 12 14.61 15.36 29.63
C LEU A 12 13.66 15.54 28.42
N ILE A 13 13.21 16.76 28.17
CA ILE A 13 12.38 17.09 26.99
C ILE A 13 13.18 16.86 25.70
N ALA A 14 14.44 17.29 25.64
CA ALA A 14 15.31 17.09 24.47
C ALA A 14 15.60 15.61 24.18
N MET A 15 15.76 14.77 25.20
CA MET A 15 15.91 13.32 25.06
C MET A 15 14.62 12.65 24.54
N ILE A 16 13.45 13.10 24.99
CA ILE A 16 12.15 12.57 24.54
C ILE A 16 11.84 13.01 23.10
N THR A 17 12.16 14.25 22.72
CA THR A 17 11.97 14.75 21.35
C THR A 17 13.03 14.23 20.37
N GLY A 18 14.25 13.95 20.84
CA GLY A 18 15.36 13.44 20.02
C GLY A 18 15.14 12.02 19.50
N SER A 19 14.30 11.21 20.14
CA SER A 19 13.96 9.86 19.67
C SER A 19 12.77 9.81 18.69
N VAL A 20 12.09 10.93 18.42
CA VAL A 20 10.94 10.97 17.48
C VAL A 20 11.39 11.25 16.03
N ALA A 21 12.62 11.73 15.82
CA ALA A 21 13.14 12.09 14.50
C ALA A 21 13.97 10.96 13.84
N ALA A 22 13.52 9.70 13.87
CA ALA A 22 14.19 8.63 13.08
C ALA A 22 13.33 7.37 12.86
N THR A 23 12.06 7.51 12.45
CA THR A 23 11.33 6.37 11.83
C THR A 23 10.51 6.81 10.62
N PHE A 24 11.10 7.61 9.74
CA PHE A 24 10.71 7.62 8.32
C PHE A 24 11.64 6.66 7.57
N ALA A 25 11.43 5.35 7.76
CA ALA A 25 12.06 4.35 6.93
C ALA A 25 11.27 4.20 5.62
N GLN A 26 11.78 4.89 4.60
CA GLN A 26 11.77 4.53 3.18
C GLN A 26 10.97 3.27 2.80
N ASP A 27 9.74 3.45 2.32
CA ASP A 27 9.20 2.55 1.32
C ASP A 27 9.84 2.90 -0.02
N SER A 28 10.97 2.26 -0.29
CA SER A 28 11.62 2.23 -1.60
C SER A 28 11.45 0.81 -2.15
N THR A 29 10.25 0.49 -2.60
CA THR A 29 10.07 -0.54 -3.63
C THR A 29 10.70 -0.04 -4.94
N ARG A 30 12.02 -0.25 -5.04
CA ARG A 30 12.79 -0.13 -6.27
C ARG A 30 12.15 -1.06 -7.30
N LYS A 31 11.34 -0.50 -8.20
CA LYS A 31 10.93 -1.14 -9.46
C LYS A 31 12.18 -1.63 -10.17
N LYS A 32 12.50 -2.93 -10.04
CA LYS A 32 13.31 -3.62 -11.02
C LYS A 32 12.41 -3.83 -12.23
N THR A 33 12.52 -2.93 -13.19
CA THR A 33 12.16 -3.17 -14.58
C THR A 33 13.03 -4.34 -15.07
N ALA A 34 12.52 -5.57 -14.98
CA ALA A 34 13.03 -6.67 -15.76
C ALA A 34 12.41 -6.56 -17.15
N THR A 35 13.21 -6.01 -18.06
CA THR A 35 12.98 -5.94 -19.50
C THR A 35 12.62 -7.32 -20.05
N LEU A 36 11.37 -7.51 -20.46
CA LEU A 36 10.97 -8.60 -21.35
C LEU A 36 11.61 -8.35 -22.72
N LYS A 37 12.44 -9.30 -23.16
CA LYS A 37 13.04 -9.34 -24.50
C LYS A 37 11.95 -9.25 -25.59
N PRO A 38 12.17 -8.50 -26.69
CA PRO A 38 11.23 -8.43 -27.79
C PRO A 38 11.06 -9.80 -28.47
N ASN A 39 9.81 -10.19 -28.71
CA ASN A 39 9.44 -11.29 -29.60
C ASN A 39 10.10 -11.09 -30.97
N ALA A 40 10.89 -12.07 -31.41
CA ALA A 40 11.31 -12.20 -32.79
C ALA A 40 10.16 -12.83 -33.60
N ILE A 41 9.56 -12.04 -34.49
CA ILE A 41 8.63 -12.47 -35.52
C ILE A 41 9.49 -12.98 -36.70
N PRO A 42 9.44 -14.27 -37.09
CA PRO A 42 10.12 -14.69 -38.32
C PRO A 42 9.34 -14.18 -39.56
N PRO A 43 10.04 -13.76 -40.63
CA PRO A 43 9.46 -13.08 -41.77
C PRO A 43 8.62 -13.99 -42.67
N ILE A 44 7.54 -13.40 -43.19
CA ILE A 44 6.68 -13.94 -44.26
C ILE A 44 7.52 -14.02 -45.55
N VAL A 45 7.86 -15.23 -45.98
CA VAL A 45 8.43 -15.48 -47.31
C VAL A 45 7.29 -15.70 -48.31
N ARG A 46 7.18 -14.76 -49.25
CA ARG A 46 6.41 -14.90 -50.48
C ARG A 46 7.07 -15.95 -51.37
N SER A 47 6.30 -16.92 -51.87
CA SER A 47 6.66 -17.66 -53.09
C SER A 47 5.49 -17.61 -54.08
N SER A 48 5.75 -16.94 -55.19
CA SER A 48 4.96 -16.94 -56.43
C SER A 48 5.49 -18.05 -57.35
N PRO A 49 4.72 -18.53 -58.35
CA PRO A 49 4.74 -19.90 -58.85
C PRO A 49 5.78 -20.12 -59.96
N ALA A 50 6.32 -21.34 -60.06
CA ALA A 50 7.04 -21.74 -61.26
C ALA A 50 6.97 -23.26 -61.52
N ALA A 51 6.80 -23.57 -62.82
CA ALA A 51 7.16 -24.80 -63.51
C ALA A 51 6.24 -26.03 -63.40
N LEU A 52 5.17 -25.99 -64.22
CA LEU A 52 4.64 -27.18 -64.89
C LEU A 52 5.74 -27.82 -65.76
N LYS A 53 5.91 -29.13 -65.63
CA LYS A 53 6.69 -29.97 -66.54
C LYS A 53 5.76 -31.04 -67.12
N ASN A 54 5.47 -30.90 -68.41
CA ASN A 54 4.74 -31.89 -69.20
C ASN A 54 5.58 -33.15 -69.42
N PRO A 55 4.92 -34.29 -69.66
CA PRO A 55 5.31 -35.12 -70.78
C PRO A 55 4.21 -35.17 -71.85
N ALA A 56 4.69 -35.20 -73.09
CA ALA A 56 3.96 -35.10 -74.34
C ALA A 56 3.20 -36.39 -74.71
N ALA A 57 2.09 -36.22 -75.43
CA ALA A 57 1.62 -37.17 -76.43
C ALA A 57 0.81 -36.40 -77.51
N THR A 58 1.15 -36.66 -78.78
CA THR A 58 0.50 -36.14 -80.01
C THR A 58 0.27 -37.38 -80.90
N PRO A 59 -0.53 -37.33 -81.99
CA PRO A 59 -1.86 -36.76 -82.25
C PRO A 59 -2.86 -37.83 -82.73
N GLN A 60 -4.17 -37.71 -82.47
CA GLN A 60 -5.19 -38.34 -83.31
C GLN A 60 -6.45 -37.45 -83.46
N GLN A 61 -6.71 -37.04 -84.70
CA GLN A 61 -8.02 -36.70 -85.26
C GLN A 61 -8.26 -37.68 -86.42
N PRO A 62 -9.50 -37.96 -86.88
CA PRO A 62 -10.74 -37.22 -86.61
C PRO A 62 -11.96 -38.10 -86.28
N ALA A 63 -12.89 -37.57 -85.49
CA ALA A 63 -14.29 -37.97 -85.60
C ALA A 63 -15.15 -36.71 -85.52
N LYS A 64 -15.76 -36.34 -86.65
CA LYS A 64 -16.74 -35.26 -86.74
C LYS A 64 -17.92 -35.59 -85.83
N SER A 65 -17.96 -35.01 -84.64
CA SER A 65 -19.16 -35.01 -83.80
C SER A 65 -19.90 -33.71 -84.06
N ALA A 66 -21.05 -33.81 -84.70
CA ALA A 66 -21.98 -32.70 -84.83
C ALA A 66 -22.36 -32.22 -83.42
N TYR A 67 -22.03 -30.97 -83.10
CA TYR A 67 -22.45 -30.35 -81.85
C TYR A 67 -23.93 -29.98 -81.96
N THR A 68 -24.80 -30.80 -81.37
CA THR A 68 -26.15 -30.37 -81.04
C THR A 68 -26.11 -29.67 -79.69
N LEU A 69 -26.46 -28.37 -79.69
CA LEU A 69 -26.79 -27.66 -78.46
C LEU A 69 -27.92 -28.42 -77.76
N PRO A 70 -27.80 -28.77 -76.46
CA PRO A 70 -28.96 -29.20 -75.70
C PRO A 70 -29.88 -27.99 -75.60
N LYS A 71 -31.02 -28.05 -76.31
CA LYS A 71 -32.08 -27.07 -76.19
C LYS A 71 -32.74 -27.26 -74.83
N ILE A 72 -32.22 -26.58 -73.82
CA ILE A 72 -32.89 -26.43 -72.53
C ILE A 72 -34.17 -25.63 -72.78
N SER A 73 -35.30 -26.11 -72.26
CA SER A 73 -36.59 -25.44 -72.46
C SER A 73 -36.57 -24.05 -71.82
N ALA A 74 -37.22 -23.07 -72.46
CA ALA A 74 -37.29 -21.69 -71.98
C ALA A 74 -37.82 -21.56 -70.54
N ALA A 75 -38.58 -22.56 -70.07
CA ALA A 75 -39.10 -22.64 -68.70
C ALA A 75 -38.00 -22.89 -67.65
N ALA A 76 -37.01 -23.72 -67.95
CA ALA A 76 -35.90 -24.02 -67.04
C ALA A 76 -34.88 -22.87 -66.95
N ASP A 77 -34.63 -22.18 -68.06
CA ASP A 77 -33.79 -20.97 -68.09
C ASP A 77 -34.43 -19.83 -67.27
N SER A 78 -35.75 -19.66 -67.36
CA SER A 78 -36.48 -18.63 -66.60
C SER A 78 -36.42 -18.84 -65.08
N ALA A 79 -36.44 -20.10 -64.63
CA ALA A 79 -36.35 -20.46 -63.22
C ALA A 79 -34.93 -20.21 -62.65
N LEU A 80 -33.89 -20.48 -63.43
CA LEU A 80 -32.50 -20.24 -63.05
C LEU A 80 -32.12 -18.76 -63.08
N GLN A 81 -32.71 -17.98 -63.98
CA GLN A 81 -32.50 -16.53 -64.07
C GLN A 81 -33.12 -15.76 -62.89
N LYS A 82 -34.18 -16.31 -62.29
CA LYS A 82 -34.88 -15.72 -61.14
C LYS A 82 -34.20 -16.01 -59.81
N ASP A 83 -33.41 -17.08 -59.72
CA ASP A 83 -32.62 -17.41 -58.53
C ASP A 83 -31.38 -16.50 -58.43
N LYS A 84 -31.45 -15.49 -57.56
CA LYS A 84 -30.34 -14.57 -57.28
C LYS A 84 -29.23 -15.19 -56.43
N SER A 85 -29.35 -16.45 -55.99
CA SER A 85 -28.28 -17.13 -55.25
C SER A 85 -27.05 -17.33 -56.13
N LEU A 86 -25.87 -17.30 -55.51
CA LEU A 86 -24.60 -17.50 -56.22
C LEU A 86 -24.59 -18.85 -56.97
N ASN A 87 -25.22 -19.88 -56.40
CA ASN A 87 -25.33 -21.22 -56.98
C ASN A 87 -26.34 -21.28 -58.14
N GLY A 88 -27.45 -20.54 -58.02
CA GLY A 88 -28.43 -20.36 -59.10
C GLY A 88 -27.81 -19.65 -60.31
N GLN A 89 -27.07 -18.57 -60.06
CA GLN A 89 -26.32 -17.84 -61.08
C GLN A 89 -25.25 -18.71 -61.77
N TYR A 90 -24.54 -19.56 -61.02
CA TYR A 90 -23.60 -20.53 -61.60
C TYR A 90 -24.28 -21.55 -62.51
N LYS A 91 -25.41 -22.12 -62.07
CA LYS A 91 -26.20 -23.08 -62.87
C LYS A 91 -26.77 -22.43 -64.14
N TYR A 92 -27.25 -21.20 -64.03
CA TYR A 92 -27.70 -20.39 -65.18
C TYR A 92 -26.55 -20.12 -66.16
N LEU A 93 -25.36 -19.78 -65.65
CA LEU A 93 -24.20 -19.55 -66.50
C LEU A 93 -23.78 -20.85 -67.23
N LEU A 94 -23.85 -21.99 -66.55
CA LEU A 94 -23.54 -23.30 -67.14
C LEU A 94 -24.51 -23.69 -68.28
N SER A 95 -25.77 -23.28 -68.20
CA SER A 95 -26.79 -23.59 -69.23
C SER A 95 -26.57 -22.82 -70.54
N LYS A 96 -25.94 -21.63 -70.46
CA LYS A 96 -25.65 -20.76 -71.61
C LYS A 96 -24.28 -20.97 -72.25
N LEU A 97 -23.36 -21.66 -71.57
CA LEU A 97 -21.99 -21.86 -72.04
C LEU A 97 -21.85 -23.07 -72.97
N TYR A 98 -20.93 -22.98 -73.92
CA TYR A 98 -20.52 -24.12 -74.74
C TYR A 98 -19.75 -25.15 -73.90
N HIS A 99 -19.84 -26.43 -74.29
CA HIS A 99 -19.27 -27.56 -73.54
C HIS A 99 -17.78 -27.40 -73.20
N TYR A 100 -16.99 -26.80 -74.10
CA TYR A 100 -15.55 -26.58 -73.89
C TYR A 100 -15.24 -25.50 -72.83
N GLN A 101 -16.17 -24.59 -72.53
CA GLN A 101 -16.01 -23.50 -71.55
C GLN A 101 -16.45 -23.91 -70.14
N GLN A 102 -17.31 -24.94 -70.03
CA GLN A 102 -17.79 -25.48 -68.76
C GLN A 102 -16.69 -25.85 -67.76
N PRO A 103 -15.57 -26.54 -68.13
CA PRO A 103 -14.53 -26.89 -67.15
C PRO A 103 -13.83 -25.66 -66.56
N LEU A 104 -13.64 -24.59 -67.34
CA LEU A 104 -12.99 -23.36 -66.87
C LEU A 104 -13.87 -22.63 -65.83
N VAL A 105 -15.17 -22.52 -66.12
CA VAL A 105 -16.14 -21.91 -65.21
C VAL A 105 -16.39 -22.77 -63.98
N ALA A 106 -16.39 -24.11 -64.12
CA ALA A 106 -16.46 -25.03 -62.99
C ALA A 106 -15.23 -24.92 -62.06
N ALA A 107 -14.03 -24.77 -62.62
CA ALA A 107 -12.81 -24.55 -61.85
C ALA A 107 -12.85 -23.20 -61.10
N LEU A 108 -13.29 -22.12 -61.77
CA LEU A 108 -13.47 -20.81 -61.13
C LEU A 108 -14.50 -20.87 -59.99
N TRP A 109 -15.64 -21.51 -60.22
CA TRP A 109 -16.68 -21.70 -59.21
C TRP A 109 -16.17 -22.49 -58.00
N LYS A 110 -15.41 -23.56 -58.24
CA LYS A 110 -14.77 -24.35 -57.19
C LYS A 110 -13.83 -23.47 -56.35
N ASN A 111 -12.95 -22.70 -56.99
CA ASN A 111 -12.02 -21.81 -56.30
C ASN A 111 -12.76 -20.72 -55.53
N MET A 112 -13.76 -20.07 -56.12
CA MET A 112 -14.56 -19.05 -55.45
C MET A 112 -15.29 -19.61 -54.23
N LYS A 113 -15.92 -20.80 -54.36
CA LYS A 113 -16.58 -21.47 -53.23
C LYS A 113 -15.57 -21.80 -52.13
N ASP A 114 -14.38 -22.26 -52.49
CA ASP A 114 -13.32 -22.61 -51.54
C ASP A 114 -12.83 -21.38 -50.77
N THR A 115 -12.60 -20.25 -51.47
CA THR A 115 -12.28 -18.97 -50.82
C THR A 115 -13.41 -18.51 -49.90
N LEU A 116 -14.67 -18.53 -50.35
CA LEU A 116 -15.83 -18.13 -49.54
C LEU A 116 -15.99 -19.00 -48.28
N ASN A 117 -15.76 -20.31 -48.40
CA ASN A 117 -15.80 -21.23 -47.28
C ASN A 117 -14.64 -20.98 -46.31
N THR A 118 -13.45 -20.67 -46.84
CA THR A 118 -12.26 -20.34 -46.04
C THR A 118 -12.49 -19.05 -45.26
N GLU A 119 -12.96 -17.98 -45.92
CA GLU A 119 -13.32 -16.72 -45.28
C GLU A 119 -14.40 -16.91 -44.20
N ARG A 120 -15.46 -17.68 -44.50
CA ARG A 120 -16.50 -18.00 -43.50
C ARG A 120 -15.96 -18.76 -42.30
N ARG A 121 -15.01 -19.69 -42.51
CA ARG A 121 -14.33 -20.40 -41.43
C ARG A 121 -13.47 -19.45 -40.58
N GLN A 122 -12.66 -18.62 -41.22
CA GLN A 122 -11.82 -17.63 -40.54
C GLN A 122 -12.66 -16.63 -39.75
N LEU A 123 -13.77 -16.15 -40.30
CA LEU A 123 -14.68 -15.22 -39.64
C LEU A 123 -15.34 -15.89 -38.40
N LYS A 124 -15.74 -17.16 -38.53
CA LYS A 124 -16.26 -17.94 -37.39
C LYS A 124 -15.20 -18.11 -36.30
N GLU A 125 -13.96 -18.43 -36.68
CA GLU A 125 -12.84 -18.58 -35.75
C GLU A 125 -12.48 -17.26 -35.06
N ALA A 126 -12.42 -16.15 -35.81
CA ALA A 126 -12.16 -14.83 -35.28
C ALA A 126 -13.26 -14.40 -34.29
N ARG A 127 -14.54 -14.66 -34.60
CA ARG A 127 -15.66 -14.40 -33.66
C ARG A 127 -15.55 -15.26 -32.40
N ALA A 128 -15.15 -16.53 -32.53
CA ALA A 128 -14.94 -17.40 -31.39
C ALA A 128 -13.81 -16.90 -30.49
N LYS A 129 -12.67 -16.51 -31.09
CA LYS A 129 -11.54 -15.89 -30.39
C LYS A 129 -11.92 -14.58 -29.71
N LEU A 130 -12.74 -13.74 -30.37
CA LEU A 130 -13.21 -12.48 -29.78
C LEU A 130 -14.12 -12.73 -28.57
N ALA A 131 -15.00 -13.73 -28.64
CA ALA A 131 -15.84 -14.13 -27.52
C ALA A 131 -15.01 -14.70 -26.35
N GLU A 132 -13.98 -15.49 -26.64
CA GLU A 132 -13.05 -16.00 -25.64
C GLU A 132 -12.22 -14.89 -24.98
N GLN A 133 -11.69 -13.96 -25.79
CA GLN A 133 -11.00 -12.78 -25.29
C GLN A 133 -11.93 -11.90 -24.44
N GLY A 134 -13.20 -11.72 -24.84
CA GLY A 134 -14.19 -11.00 -24.05
C GLY A 134 -14.40 -11.62 -22.67
N LYS A 135 -14.55 -12.95 -22.61
CA LYS A 135 -14.63 -13.69 -21.34
C LYS A 135 -13.37 -13.54 -20.49
N ASN A 136 -12.19 -13.61 -21.11
CA ASN A 136 -10.92 -13.43 -20.41
C ASN A 136 -10.74 -12.00 -19.89
N ILE A 137 -11.21 -10.98 -20.61
CA ILE A 137 -11.18 -9.59 -20.14
C ILE A 137 -12.11 -9.42 -18.94
N GLU A 138 -13.31 -10.01 -19.00
CA GLU A 138 -14.29 -9.94 -17.92
C GLU A 138 -13.80 -10.67 -16.67
N SER A 139 -13.19 -11.86 -16.82
CA SER A 139 -12.55 -12.57 -15.72
C SER A 139 -11.37 -11.79 -15.14
N LEU A 140 -10.50 -11.23 -15.99
CA LEU A 140 -9.34 -10.46 -15.53
C LEU A 140 -9.75 -9.17 -14.82
N LYS A 141 -10.85 -8.54 -15.27
CA LYS A 141 -11.45 -7.39 -14.60
C LYS A 141 -12.05 -7.76 -13.24
N SER A 142 -12.74 -8.90 -13.17
CA SER A 142 -13.26 -9.43 -11.91
C SER A 142 -12.13 -9.75 -10.93
N ASP A 143 -11.06 -10.39 -11.39
CA ASP A 143 -9.88 -10.70 -10.58
C ASP A 143 -9.17 -9.44 -10.10
N ALA A 144 -9.03 -8.42 -10.97
CA ALA A 144 -8.46 -7.14 -10.59
C ALA A 144 -9.29 -6.46 -9.48
N SER A 145 -10.61 -6.39 -9.66
CA SER A 145 -11.52 -5.82 -8.65
C SER A 145 -11.47 -6.60 -7.33
N SER A 146 -11.42 -7.93 -7.37
CA SER A 146 -11.32 -8.78 -6.19
C SER A 146 -10.00 -8.56 -5.46
N LYS A 147 -8.89 -8.48 -6.20
CA LYS A 147 -7.57 -8.18 -5.61
C LYS A 147 -7.49 -6.78 -5.02
N GLU A 148 -8.08 -5.77 -5.66
CA GLU A 148 -8.16 -4.42 -5.09
C GLU A 148 -8.97 -4.40 -3.78
N GLN A 149 -10.10 -5.11 -3.73
CA GLN A 149 -10.87 -5.26 -2.50
C GLN A 149 -10.08 -5.97 -1.41
N ALA A 150 -9.42 -7.09 -1.73
CA ALA A 150 -8.59 -7.82 -0.78
C ALA A 150 -7.40 -7.00 -0.27
N LEU A 151 -6.77 -6.18 -1.13
CA LEU A 151 -5.71 -5.26 -0.74
C LEU A 151 -6.23 -4.16 0.19
N ASN A 152 -7.39 -3.58 -0.11
CA ASN A 152 -8.01 -2.58 0.75
C ASN A 152 -8.39 -3.15 2.12
N GLU A 153 -8.98 -4.35 2.15
CA GLU A 153 -9.31 -5.05 3.39
C GLU A 153 -8.06 -5.42 4.19
N SER A 154 -7.00 -5.89 3.50
CA SER A 154 -5.73 -6.21 4.14
C SER A 154 -5.05 -4.96 4.70
N ASN A 155 -5.06 -3.84 3.97
CA ASN A 155 -4.53 -2.57 4.46
C ASN A 155 -5.32 -2.07 5.68
N ALA A 156 -6.65 -2.13 5.65
CA ALA A 156 -7.48 -1.80 6.81
C ALA A 156 -7.11 -2.66 8.04
N LYS A 157 -7.00 -3.98 7.87
CA LYS A 157 -6.58 -4.90 8.94
C LYS A 157 -5.15 -4.66 9.42
N ARG A 158 -4.23 -4.21 8.56
CA ARG A 158 -2.83 -3.89 8.93
C ARG A 158 -2.69 -2.56 9.65
N ASP A 159 -3.52 -1.60 9.28
CA ASP A 159 -3.57 -0.29 9.93
C ASP A 159 -4.31 -0.34 11.27
N GLU A 160 -5.08 -1.40 11.51
CA GLU A 160 -5.69 -1.70 12.79
C GLU A 160 -4.74 -2.47 13.74
N ILE A 161 -4.58 -1.96 14.95
CA ILE A 161 -3.96 -2.63 16.08
C ILE A 161 -5.09 -2.85 17.09
N SER A 162 -5.32 -4.10 17.50
CA SER A 162 -6.37 -4.42 18.47
C SER A 162 -5.84 -4.25 19.90
N LEU A 163 -6.42 -3.32 20.66
CA LEU A 163 -6.19 -3.20 22.11
C LEU A 163 -7.44 -3.62 22.85
N LEU A 164 -7.31 -4.63 23.71
CA LEU A 164 -8.43 -5.18 24.51
C LEU A 164 -9.64 -5.62 23.66
N GLY A 165 -9.40 -6.03 22.41
CA GLY A 165 -10.44 -6.45 21.47
C GLY A 165 -11.10 -5.33 20.67
N ILE A 166 -10.73 -4.06 20.91
CA ILE A 166 -11.22 -2.92 20.12
C ILE A 166 -10.16 -2.57 19.06
N PRO A 167 -10.51 -2.52 17.77
CA PRO A 167 -9.59 -2.11 16.72
C PRO A 167 -9.33 -0.59 16.80
N PHE A 168 -8.07 -0.21 16.87
CA PHE A 168 -7.63 1.18 16.76
C PHE A 168 -6.70 1.35 15.57
N THR A 169 -6.79 2.47 14.87
CA THR A 169 -5.80 2.78 13.83
C THR A 169 -4.42 2.99 14.46
N LYS A 170 -3.35 2.69 13.72
CA LYS A 170 -1.96 2.94 14.15
C LYS A 170 -1.72 4.39 14.59
N ALA A 171 -2.35 5.35 13.92
CA ALA A 171 -2.28 6.77 14.29
C ALA A 171 -2.94 7.04 15.65
N THR A 172 -4.15 6.53 15.86
CA THR A 172 -4.86 6.65 17.15
C THR A 172 -4.10 5.97 18.28
N TYR A 173 -3.54 4.78 18.04
CA TYR A 173 -2.72 4.08 19.03
C TYR A 173 -1.53 4.93 19.48
N ASN A 174 -0.74 5.43 18.52
CA ASN A 174 0.43 6.24 18.84
C ASN A 174 0.05 7.52 19.59
N LEU A 175 -1.04 8.19 19.18
CA LEU A 175 -1.56 9.38 19.85
C LEU A 175 -1.96 9.08 21.30
N VAL A 176 -2.72 8.00 21.53
CA VAL A 176 -3.17 7.62 22.87
C VAL A 176 -2.00 7.19 23.75
N MET A 177 -1.07 6.39 23.22
CA MET A 177 0.09 5.89 23.96
C MET A 177 1.00 7.04 24.40
N TRP A 178 1.43 7.88 23.46
CA TRP A 178 2.27 9.04 23.79
C TRP A 178 1.52 10.10 24.58
N GLY A 179 0.23 10.29 24.32
CA GLY A 179 -0.63 11.16 25.13
C GLY A 179 -0.65 10.73 26.59
N LEU A 180 -0.79 9.43 26.87
CA LEU A 180 -0.74 8.88 28.22
C LEU A 180 0.62 9.13 28.89
N VAL A 181 1.72 8.90 28.17
CA VAL A 181 3.09 9.16 28.65
C VAL A 181 3.28 10.63 29.03
N ILE A 182 2.82 11.57 28.19
CA ILE A 182 2.91 13.01 28.46
C ILE A 182 2.09 13.37 29.70
N VAL A 183 0.85 12.88 29.80
CA VAL A 183 -0.03 13.17 30.95
C VAL A 183 0.60 12.67 32.25
N PHE A 184 1.07 11.43 32.30
CA PHE A 184 1.75 10.90 33.48
C PHE A 184 3.07 11.62 33.78
N GLY A 185 3.81 12.02 32.74
CA GLY A 185 5.02 12.84 32.90
C GLY A 185 4.73 14.17 33.58
N VAL A 186 3.68 14.88 33.15
CA VAL A 186 3.25 16.16 33.76
C VAL A 186 2.85 15.94 35.22
N VAL A 187 2.04 14.91 35.51
CA VAL A 187 1.63 14.58 36.88
C VAL A 187 2.85 14.30 37.77
N ALA A 188 3.80 13.49 37.28
CA ALA A 188 5.02 13.17 38.02
C ALA A 188 5.85 14.43 38.34
N VAL A 189 6.02 15.33 37.37
CA VAL A 189 6.73 16.60 37.57
C VAL A 189 6.05 17.46 38.63
N ILE A 190 4.72 17.56 38.61
CA ILE A 190 3.96 18.32 39.62
C ILE A 190 4.16 17.72 41.01
N VAL A 191 4.07 16.40 41.15
CA VAL A 191 4.25 15.69 42.43
C VAL A 191 5.67 15.91 42.98
N ILE A 192 6.70 15.77 42.14
CA ILE A 192 8.09 15.97 42.54
C ILE A 192 8.34 17.43 42.95
N ALA A 193 7.84 18.39 42.17
CA ALA A 193 7.99 19.82 42.47
C ALA A 193 7.31 20.19 43.80
N ARG A 194 6.09 19.69 44.03
CA ARG A 194 5.35 19.90 45.28
C ARG A 194 6.04 19.24 46.47
N SER A 195 6.50 18.01 46.33
CA SER A 195 7.21 17.28 47.40
C SER A 195 8.53 17.94 47.77
N GLY A 196 9.29 18.42 46.78
CA GLY A 196 10.54 19.15 47.00
C GLY A 196 10.35 20.46 47.77
N ALA A 197 9.26 21.20 47.50
CA ALA A 197 8.93 22.41 48.22
C ALA A 197 8.62 22.13 49.71
N HIS A 198 7.72 21.16 49.97
CA HIS A 198 7.36 20.77 51.35
C HIS A 198 8.56 20.28 52.15
N SER A 199 9.42 19.48 51.52
CA SER A 199 10.63 18.95 52.17
C SER A 199 11.61 20.07 52.55
N ARG A 200 11.70 21.13 51.75
CA ARG A 200 12.58 22.27 52.03
C ARG A 200 12.03 23.14 53.17
N GLU A 201 10.73 23.38 53.20
CA GLU A 201 10.09 24.11 54.29
C GLU A 201 10.18 23.36 55.62
N ALA A 202 9.97 22.04 55.61
CA ALA A 202 10.11 21.22 56.81
C ALA A 202 11.53 21.30 57.38
N LYS A 203 12.56 21.16 56.54
CA LYS A 203 13.97 21.31 56.95
C LYS A 203 14.27 22.70 57.51
N TYR A 204 13.73 23.74 56.89
CA TYR A 204 13.89 25.11 57.38
C TYR A 204 13.28 25.29 58.77
N ARG A 205 12.06 24.78 58.99
CA ARG A 205 11.39 24.84 60.30
C ARG A 205 12.15 24.07 61.36
N ILE A 206 12.60 22.84 61.06
CA ILE A 206 13.41 22.04 61.99
C ILE A 206 14.66 22.80 62.41
N LYS A 207 15.38 23.39 61.46
CA LYS A 207 16.58 24.18 61.75
C LYS A 207 16.28 25.39 62.64
N LEU A 208 15.17 26.09 62.38
CA LEU A 208 14.76 27.24 63.19
C LEU A 208 14.41 26.84 64.63
N TYR A 209 13.76 25.68 64.81
CA TYR A 209 13.49 25.15 66.16
C TYR A 209 14.77 24.73 66.88
N GLU A 210 15.73 24.15 66.17
CA GLU A 210 17.03 23.76 66.73
C GLU A 210 17.83 24.99 67.20
N GLU A 211 17.87 26.05 66.39
CA GLU A 211 18.49 27.34 66.75
C GLU A 211 17.81 27.96 67.98
N LEU A 212 16.48 27.95 68.03
CA LEU A 212 15.73 28.47 69.19
C LEU A 212 15.98 27.64 70.46
N ASP A 213 16.05 26.31 70.36
CA ASP A 213 16.36 25.43 71.50
C ASP A 213 17.80 25.65 72.01
N GLU A 214 18.75 25.86 71.11
CA GLU A 214 20.14 26.19 71.46
C GLU A 214 20.23 27.56 72.16
N GLU A 215 19.56 28.59 71.64
CA GLU A 215 19.48 29.90 72.27
C GLU A 215 18.82 29.83 73.66
N TYR A 216 17.76 29.04 73.81
CA TYR A 216 17.06 28.87 75.08
C TYR A 216 17.93 28.15 76.12
N LYS A 217 18.67 27.10 75.72
CA LYS A 217 19.66 26.43 76.58
C LYS A 217 20.76 27.39 77.00
N ALA A 218 21.29 28.19 76.06
CA ALA A 218 22.31 29.20 76.35
C ALA A 218 21.79 30.28 77.32
N TYR A 219 20.54 30.72 77.16
CA TYR A 219 19.89 31.65 78.07
C TYR A 219 19.77 31.07 79.49
N LYS A 220 19.31 29.83 79.62
CA LYS A 220 19.24 29.14 80.93
C LYS A 220 20.60 29.00 81.60
N ALA A 221 21.62 28.62 80.84
CA ALA A 221 22.98 28.52 81.35
C ALA A 221 23.47 29.88 81.88
N LYS A 222 23.32 30.95 81.08
CA LYS A 222 23.68 32.32 81.47
C LYS A 222 22.89 32.82 82.68
N ALA A 223 21.59 32.51 82.77
CA ALA A 223 20.76 32.90 83.91
C ALA A 223 21.25 32.22 85.20
N ASN A 224 21.52 30.91 85.16
CA ASN A 224 22.04 30.17 86.31
C ASN A 224 23.45 30.66 86.71
N GLU A 225 24.31 30.99 85.74
CA GLU A 225 25.61 31.61 86.02
C GLU A 225 25.46 32.98 86.72
N LYS A 226 24.51 33.80 86.30
CA LYS A 226 24.20 35.10 86.96
C LYS A 226 23.69 34.90 88.38
N GLU A 227 22.78 33.95 88.61
CA GLU A 227 22.28 33.62 89.95
C GLU A 227 23.41 33.11 90.86
N LYS A 228 24.24 32.20 90.37
CA LYS A 228 25.42 31.71 91.10
C LYS A 228 26.41 32.83 91.41
N LYS A 229 26.63 33.75 90.47
CA LYS A 229 27.51 34.91 90.67
C LYS A 229 26.95 35.84 91.74
N LEU A 230 25.66 36.18 91.65
CA LEU A 230 24.96 37.01 92.63
C LEU A 230 24.99 36.38 94.03
N ALA A 231 24.79 35.06 94.14
CA ALA A 231 24.87 34.36 95.42
C ALA A 231 26.28 34.42 96.03
N ARG A 232 27.32 34.27 95.19
CA ARG A 232 28.72 34.41 95.64
C ARG A 232 29.02 35.84 96.07
N GLU A 233 28.57 36.84 95.31
CA GLU A 233 28.72 38.26 95.65
C GLU A 233 28.03 38.58 96.99
N LEU A 234 26.77 38.14 97.18
CA LEU A 234 26.02 38.34 98.42
C LEU A 234 26.69 37.65 99.62
N GLN A 235 27.24 36.44 99.43
CA GLN A 235 28.01 35.78 100.48
C GLN A 235 29.32 36.53 100.79
N THR A 236 30.00 37.06 99.78
CA THR A 236 31.22 37.86 99.97
C THR A 236 30.92 39.16 100.72
N GLU A 237 29.80 39.82 100.40
CA GLU A 237 29.32 41.01 101.12
C GLU A 237 28.97 40.67 102.58
N ARG A 238 28.29 39.55 102.84
CA ARG A 238 28.02 39.07 104.21
C ARG A 238 29.29 38.83 105.00
N ASN A 239 30.25 38.08 104.45
CA ASN A 239 31.52 37.80 105.10
C ASN A 239 32.29 39.10 105.40
N LYS A 240 32.28 40.06 104.46
CA LYS A 240 32.90 41.38 104.64
C LYS A 240 32.24 42.21 105.74
N LEU A 241 30.92 42.18 105.86
CA LEU A 241 30.21 42.86 106.95
C LEU A 241 30.51 42.24 108.32
N ASP A 242 30.63 40.92 108.40
CA ASP A 242 30.94 40.20 109.64
C ASP A 242 32.36 40.53 110.15
N GLU A 243 33.33 40.62 109.23
CA GLU A 243 34.70 41.07 109.51
C GLU A 243 34.74 42.52 110.04
N LEU A 244 33.96 43.43 109.44
CA LEU A 244 33.86 44.83 109.88
C LEU A 244 33.14 45.02 111.22
N LEU A 245 32.18 44.15 111.54
CA LEU A 245 31.39 44.20 112.78
C LEU A 245 32.06 43.45 113.95
N GLY A 246 33.24 42.85 113.73
CA GLY A 246 34.05 42.26 114.79
C GLY A 246 33.38 41.09 115.52
N ARG A 247 32.51 40.33 114.86
CA ARG A 247 31.95 39.06 115.37
C ARG A 247 32.71 37.89 114.76
N GLY A 248 33.95 37.71 115.20
CA GLY A 248 34.77 36.52 114.98
C GLY A 248 35.30 36.02 116.30
#